data_AF-A0A9E4DE83-F1
#
_entry.id   AF-A0A9E4DE83-F1
#
_cell.length_a   1.000
_cell.length_b   1.000
_cell.length_c   1.000
_cell.angle_alpha   90.00
_cell.angle_beta   90.00
_cell.angle_gamma   90.00
#
_symmetry.space_group_name_H-M   'P 1'
#
loop_
_entity.id
_entity.type
_entity.pdbx_description
1 polymer ?
#
loop_
_entity_poly.entity_id
_entity_poly.type
_entity_poly.pdbx_seq_one_letter_code
_entity_poly.pdbx_strand_id
1 'polypeptide(L)'
;MDPVSYLFSAYLNSFQTATANHLTESIGTEIKAVVIEYEGTKIPFQYQMWRIREPSVCANLTQNTADYSQCTVKASELFNKLCTEIPTKKNADWKYSKTKNMYCNAAMTYQPMIASISSESPESELLQAKKKCNAATVEAMGSSDPAAIGRRDRTCQKYNELKSTSL
;
A
#
# COMPACT_ATOMS: atom_id res chain seq x y z
N MET A 1 -5.54 -12.04 22.37
CA MET A 1 -4.15 -11.58 22.15
C MET A 1 -3.88 -11.69 20.65
N ASP A 2 -3.43 -10.62 20.02
CA ASP A 2 -3.23 -10.52 18.56
C ASP A 2 -1.97 -11.30 18.13
N PRO A 3 -2.03 -12.20 17.12
CA PRO A 3 -0.87 -12.95 16.63
C PRO A 3 0.31 -12.06 16.19
N VAL A 4 0.05 -10.82 15.76
CA VAL A 4 1.13 -9.89 15.40
C VAL A 4 1.87 -9.42 16.66
N SER A 5 1.18 -9.23 17.78
CA SER A 5 1.79 -8.93 19.09
C SER A 5 2.74 -10.02 19.59
N TYR A 6 2.54 -11.28 19.18
CA TYR A 6 3.44 -12.40 19.52
C TYR A 6 4.71 -12.40 18.67
N LEU A 7 4.59 -12.12 17.37
CA LEU A 7 5.76 -11.89 16.51
C LEU A 7 6.56 -10.66 16.96
N PHE A 8 5.86 -9.60 17.39
CA PHE A 8 6.50 -8.41 17.93
C PHE A 8 7.21 -8.68 19.26
N SER A 9 6.62 -9.43 20.19
CA SER A 9 7.29 -9.78 21.45
C SER A 9 8.47 -10.73 21.21
N ALA A 10 8.37 -11.68 20.28
CA ALA A 10 9.48 -12.54 19.88
C ALA A 10 10.62 -11.74 19.23
N TYR A 11 10.30 -10.80 18.33
CA TYR A 11 11.29 -9.91 17.71
C TYR A 11 11.93 -8.97 18.74
N LEU A 12 11.17 -8.41 19.68
CA LEU A 12 11.71 -7.55 20.73
C LEU A 12 12.53 -8.34 21.76
N ASN A 13 12.12 -9.57 22.10
CA ASN A 13 12.84 -10.44 23.02
C ASN A 13 14.16 -10.94 22.44
N SER A 14 14.28 -11.10 21.12
CA SER A 14 15.57 -11.43 20.48
C SER A 14 16.60 -10.30 20.60
N PHE A 15 16.17 -9.05 20.81
CA PHE A 15 17.07 -7.96 21.19
C PHE A 15 17.48 -7.97 22.67
N GLN A 16 16.75 -8.66 23.55
CA GLN A 16 17.02 -8.72 24.99
C GLN A 16 17.99 -9.86 25.37
N THR A 17 18.06 -10.95 24.61
CA THR A 17 18.97 -12.08 24.88
C THR A 17 20.41 -11.89 24.40
N ALA A 18 20.74 -10.75 23.77
CA ALA A 18 22.13 -10.35 23.53
C ALA A 18 22.75 -9.78 24.83
N THR A 19 22.93 -10.63 25.84
CA THR A 19 23.55 -10.24 27.11
C THR A 19 25.08 -10.33 27.06
N ALA A 20 25.71 -9.27 27.54
CA ALA A 20 26.90 -9.28 28.41
C ALA A 20 28.31 -9.48 27.83
N ASN A 21 28.55 -9.46 26.52
CA ASN A 21 29.94 -9.38 26.01
C ASN A 21 30.07 -8.33 24.90
N HIS A 22 30.95 -7.35 25.16
CA HIS A 22 31.24 -6.11 24.42
C HIS A 22 30.28 -4.93 24.67
N LEU A 23 30.73 -4.05 25.57
CA LEU A 23 30.35 -2.64 25.79
C LEU A 23 30.63 -1.74 24.55
N THR A 24 30.33 -2.27 23.37
CA THR A 24 30.29 -1.60 22.07
C THR A 24 29.07 -2.13 21.33
N GLU A 25 27.88 -2.08 21.96
CA GLU A 25 26.64 -1.94 21.18
C GLU A 25 26.80 -0.62 20.44
N SER A 26 27.40 -0.72 19.24
CA SER A 26 27.71 0.41 18.39
C SER A 26 26.44 1.25 18.24
N ILE A 27 26.59 2.57 18.29
CA ILE A 27 25.54 3.61 18.31
C ILE A 27 24.73 3.58 17.00
N GLY A 28 24.07 2.45 16.70
CA GLY A 28 23.39 2.17 15.44
C GLY A 28 24.26 2.36 14.20
N THR A 29 25.59 2.38 14.29
CA THR A 29 26.45 2.74 13.14
C THR A 29 26.47 1.65 12.07
N GLU A 30 26.06 0.44 12.39
CA GLU A 30 25.99 -0.66 11.44
C GLU A 30 24.64 -0.67 10.70
N ILE A 31 24.70 -1.02 9.42
CA ILE A 31 23.50 -1.21 8.61
C ILE A 31 22.87 -2.53 9.03
N LYS A 32 21.61 -2.48 9.46
CA LYS A 32 20.81 -3.64 9.83
C LYS A 32 19.77 -3.91 8.76
N ALA A 33 19.74 -5.13 8.24
CA ALA A 33 18.69 -5.59 7.32
C ALA A 33 17.57 -6.27 8.13
N VAL A 34 16.33 -5.93 7.80
CA VAL A 34 15.12 -6.47 8.44
C VAL A 34 14.13 -6.87 7.35
N VAL A 35 13.41 -7.95 7.59
CA VAL A 35 12.22 -8.32 6.82
C VAL A 35 11.08 -8.49 7.80
N ILE A 36 10.01 -7.72 7.62
CA ILE A 36 8.78 -7.83 8.42
C ILE A 36 7.67 -8.29 7.48
N GLU A 37 6.91 -9.30 7.89
CA GLU A 37 5.69 -9.70 7.20
C GLU A 37 4.52 -8.87 7.72
N TYR A 38 3.80 -8.22 6.80
CA TYR A 38 2.64 -7.38 7.10
C TYR A 38 1.54 -7.67 6.08
N GLU A 39 0.38 -8.13 6.56
CA GLU A 39 -0.78 -8.48 5.73
C GLU A 39 -0.41 -9.40 4.53
N GLY A 40 0.40 -10.43 4.79
CA GLY A 40 0.85 -11.39 3.78
C GLY A 40 1.94 -10.88 2.83
N THR A 41 2.45 -9.66 3.02
CA THR A 41 3.53 -9.08 2.21
C THR A 41 4.81 -9.01 3.03
N LYS A 42 5.92 -9.55 2.50
CA LYS A 42 7.25 -9.40 3.10
C LYS A 42 7.83 -8.05 2.72
N ILE A 43 8.15 -7.24 3.72
CA ILE A 43 8.70 -5.89 3.55
C ILE A 43 10.16 -5.92 3.98
N PRO A 44 11.11 -6.09 3.04
CA PRO A 44 12.53 -5.96 3.32
C PRO A 44 12.93 -4.49 3.37
N PHE A 45 13.72 -4.11 4.35
CA PHE A 45 14.33 -2.79 4.44
C PHE A 45 15.62 -2.84 5.26
N GLN A 46 16.39 -1.77 5.17
CA GLN A 46 17.57 -1.55 6.00
C GLN A 46 17.39 -0.29 6.84
N TYR A 47 18.01 -0.27 8.01
CA TYR A 47 18.13 0.93 8.82
C TYR A 47 19.54 1.06 9.39
N GLN A 48 19.91 2.30 9.68
CA GLN A 48 21.16 2.67 10.33
C GLN A 48 20.87 3.86 11.23
N MET A 49 21.48 3.92 12.41
CA MET A 49 21.33 4.99 13.39
C MET A 49 19.85 5.29 13.70
N TRP A 50 19.02 4.24 13.81
CA TRP A 50 17.56 4.34 14.02
C TRP A 50 16.86 5.22 12.97
N ARG A 51 17.36 5.16 11.74
CA ARG A 51 16.71 5.76 10.57
C ARG A 51 16.61 4.70 9.48
N ILE A 52 15.38 4.46 9.01
CA ILE A 52 15.14 3.61 7.86
C ILE A 52 15.78 4.26 6.63
N ARG A 53 16.53 3.47 5.86
CA ARG A 53 17.10 3.89 4.60
C ARG A 53 16.03 3.70 3.53
N GLU A 54 15.31 4.77 3.19
CA GLU A 54 14.18 4.71 2.26
C GLU A 54 14.51 3.97 0.93
N PRO A 55 15.69 4.18 0.28
CA PRO A 55 16.04 3.46 -0.95
C PRO A 55 16.22 1.95 -0.79
N SER A 56 16.32 1.44 0.44
CA SER A 56 16.44 0.00 0.72
C SER A 56 15.08 -0.69 0.86
N VAL A 57 14.00 0.06 1.04
CA VAL A 57 12.66 -0.48 1.23
C VAL A 57 12.20 -1.14 -0.06
N CYS A 58 11.89 -2.43 -0.02
CA CYS A 58 11.45 -3.23 -1.17
C CYS A 58 12.44 -3.21 -2.36
N ALA A 59 13.72 -2.90 -2.12
CA ALA A 59 14.71 -2.66 -3.18
C ALA A 59 14.97 -3.89 -4.08
N ASN A 60 14.69 -5.10 -3.60
CA ASN A 60 14.79 -6.33 -4.38
C ASN A 60 13.64 -6.52 -5.37
N LEU A 61 12.58 -5.71 -5.31
CA LEU A 61 11.39 -5.84 -6.14
C LEU A 61 11.34 -4.80 -7.27
N THR A 62 12.32 -3.90 -7.38
CA THR A 62 12.28 -2.76 -8.32
C THR A 62 12.13 -3.15 -9.79
N GLN A 63 12.45 -4.40 -10.17
CA GLN A 63 12.25 -4.91 -11.52
C GLN A 63 10.80 -5.30 -11.83
N ASN A 64 9.97 -5.55 -10.82
CA ASN A 64 8.54 -5.80 -10.96
C ASN A 64 7.76 -4.62 -10.37
N THR A 65 7.29 -3.72 -11.25
CA THR A 65 6.58 -2.50 -10.86
C THR A 65 5.34 -2.76 -10.00
N ALA A 66 4.60 -3.84 -10.26
CA ALA A 66 3.40 -4.18 -9.49
C ALA A 66 3.76 -4.61 -8.06
N ASP A 67 4.68 -5.56 -7.93
CA ASP A 67 5.15 -6.06 -6.63
C ASP A 67 5.87 -4.97 -5.83
N TYR A 68 6.67 -4.14 -6.51
CA TYR A 68 7.33 -3.00 -5.88
C TYR A 68 6.32 -1.98 -5.36
N SER A 69 5.32 -1.63 -6.16
CA SER A 69 4.28 -0.70 -5.72
C SER A 69 3.49 -1.26 -4.53
N GLN A 70 3.03 -2.52 -4.61
CA GLN A 70 2.32 -3.17 -3.51
C GLN A 70 3.18 -3.20 -2.23
N CYS A 71 4.44 -3.60 -2.35
CA CYS A 71 5.36 -3.67 -1.21
C CYS A 71 5.60 -2.29 -0.60
N THR A 72 5.82 -1.25 -1.40
CA THR A 72 6.10 0.10 -0.88
C THR A 72 4.86 0.73 -0.23
N VAL A 73 3.65 0.47 -0.73
CA VAL A 73 2.40 0.86 -0.05
C VAL A 73 2.27 0.16 1.30
N LYS A 74 2.46 -1.18 1.33
CA LYS A 74 2.39 -1.95 2.59
C LYS A 74 3.49 -1.56 3.58
N ALA A 75 4.66 -1.14 3.11
CA ALA A 75 5.72 -0.60 3.95
C ALA A 75 5.30 0.70 4.65
N SER A 76 4.63 1.61 3.93
CA SER A 76 4.13 2.86 4.51
C SER A 76 3.07 2.59 5.59
N GLU A 77 2.13 1.67 5.32
CA GLU A 77 1.12 1.23 6.29
C GLU A 77 1.77 0.60 7.53
N LEU A 78 2.74 -0.29 7.33
CA LEU A 78 3.51 -0.92 8.42
C LEU A 78 4.22 0.12 9.28
N PHE A 79 4.89 1.12 8.69
CA PHE A 79 5.59 2.15 9.48
C PHE A 79 4.63 2.98 10.32
N ASN A 80 3.46 3.35 9.77
CA ASN A 80 2.39 4.03 10.50
C ASN A 80 1.87 3.16 11.67
N LYS A 81 1.62 1.87 11.41
CA LYS A 81 1.18 0.91 12.43
C LYS A 81 2.21 0.80 13.55
N LEU A 82 3.48 0.60 13.23
CA LEU A 82 4.56 0.49 14.21
C LEU A 82 4.75 1.79 15.01
N CYS A 83 4.60 2.96 14.39
CA CYS A 83 4.65 4.23 15.11
C CYS A 83 3.57 4.34 16.20
N THR A 84 2.35 3.90 15.87
CA THR A 84 1.18 4.01 16.76
C THR A 84 1.16 2.92 17.83
N GLU A 85 1.53 1.70 17.49
CA GLU A 85 1.40 0.54 18.38
C GLU A 85 2.55 0.32 19.33
N ILE A 86 3.71 0.97 19.13
CA ILE A 86 4.83 0.90 20.06
C ILE A 86 4.50 1.81 21.27
N PRO A 87 4.01 1.30 22.43
CA PRO A 87 3.61 2.12 23.58
C PRO A 87 4.76 2.94 24.17
N THR A 88 4.57 4.25 24.32
CA THR A 88 5.52 5.07 25.07
C THR A 88 5.45 4.71 26.57
N LYS A 89 6.32 3.81 27.06
CA LYS A 89 6.42 3.55 28.51
C LYS A 89 7.19 4.69 29.18
N LYS A 90 6.70 5.18 30.33
CA LYS A 90 7.35 6.25 31.12
C LYS A 90 8.78 5.91 31.57
N ASN A 91 9.10 4.62 31.72
CA ASN A 91 10.42 4.09 32.04
C ASN A 91 10.94 3.14 30.94
N ALA A 92 10.58 3.38 29.67
CA ALA A 92 11.07 2.54 28.58
C ALA A 92 12.59 2.69 28.44
N ASP A 93 13.27 1.58 28.16
CA ASP A 93 14.65 1.58 27.68
C ASP A 93 14.81 2.61 26.54
N TRP A 94 15.92 3.35 26.52
CA TRP A 94 16.23 4.33 25.47
C TRP A 94 16.16 3.71 24.07
N LYS A 95 16.52 2.42 23.94
CA LYS A 95 16.45 1.64 22.69
C LYS A 95 15.01 1.53 22.17
N TYR A 96 14.04 1.44 23.09
CA TYR A 96 12.63 1.40 22.78
C TYR A 96 12.14 2.74 22.20
N SER A 97 12.51 3.85 22.85
CA SER A 97 12.20 5.20 22.35
C SER A 97 12.81 5.45 20.98
N LYS A 98 14.08 5.07 20.77
CA LYS A 98 14.75 5.21 19.47
C LYS A 98 14.08 4.37 18.37
N THR A 99 13.65 3.15 18.70
CA THR A 99 12.95 2.27 17.76
C THR A 99 11.59 2.84 17.38
N LYS A 100 10.82 3.36 18.36
CA LYS A 100 9.57 4.07 18.09
C LYS A 100 9.79 5.25 17.14
N ASN A 101 10.77 6.10 17.47
CA ASN A 101 11.07 7.30 16.69
C ASN A 101 11.52 6.94 15.27
N MET A 102 12.25 5.84 15.08
CA MET A 102 12.62 5.36 13.75
C MET A 102 11.39 5.12 12.87
N TYR A 103 10.41 4.36 13.37
CA TYR A 103 9.20 4.05 12.61
C TYR A 103 8.29 5.27 12.47
N CYS A 104 8.18 6.12 13.49
CA CYS A 104 7.41 7.37 13.39
C CYS A 104 8.01 8.35 12.38
N ASN A 105 9.34 8.48 12.33
CA ASN A 105 9.98 9.29 11.29
C ASN A 105 9.69 8.72 9.91
N ALA A 106 9.85 7.40 9.73
CA ALA A 106 9.55 6.76 8.46
C ALA A 106 8.07 6.89 8.06
N ALA A 107 7.14 6.75 8.99
CA ALA A 107 5.71 6.95 8.75
C ALA A 107 5.38 8.35 8.20
N MET A 108 6.16 9.35 8.60
CA MET A 108 6.00 10.75 8.17
C MET A 108 6.76 11.08 6.88
N THR A 109 7.97 10.54 6.68
CA THR A 109 8.85 10.96 5.57
C THR A 109 8.79 10.03 4.37
N TYR A 110 8.52 8.74 4.57
CA TYR A 110 8.58 7.75 3.52
C TYR A 110 7.44 7.92 2.52
N GLN A 111 7.78 8.01 1.24
CA GLN A 111 6.81 8.12 0.15
C GLN A 111 6.72 6.78 -0.60
N PRO A 112 5.57 6.09 -0.55
CA PRO A 112 5.40 4.84 -1.29
C PRO A 112 5.34 5.11 -2.79
N MET A 113 5.83 4.15 -3.60
CA MET A 113 5.61 4.19 -5.04
C MET A 113 4.20 3.68 -5.33
N ILE A 114 3.33 4.56 -5.83
CA ILE A 114 2.00 4.18 -6.29
C ILE A 114 2.07 4.02 -7.80
N ALA A 115 2.10 2.77 -8.27
CA ALA A 115 1.87 2.48 -9.66
C ALA A 115 0.37 2.63 -9.92
N SER A 116 -0.02 3.61 -10.75
CA SER A 116 -1.35 3.60 -11.37
C SER A 116 -1.41 2.43 -12.35
N ILE A 117 -1.71 1.26 -11.84
CA ILE A 117 -2.37 0.25 -12.66
C ILE A 117 -3.76 0.82 -12.84
N SER A 118 -4.12 1.23 -14.06
CA SER A 118 -5.52 1.39 -14.44
C SER A 118 -6.16 0.01 -14.40
N SER A 119 -6.28 -0.58 -13.21
CA SER A 119 -7.24 -1.63 -12.96
C SER A 119 -8.56 -0.90 -13.15
N GLU A 120 -9.20 -1.14 -14.29
CA GLU A 120 -10.61 -0.87 -14.46
C GLU A 120 -11.29 -1.52 -13.24
N SER A 121 -11.55 -0.73 -12.20
CA SER A 121 -12.55 -1.08 -11.20
C SER A 121 -13.74 -1.57 -12.02
N PRO A 122 -14.28 -2.78 -11.79
CA PRO A 122 -15.24 -3.40 -12.69
C PRO A 122 -16.29 -2.35 -13.02
N GLU A 123 -16.18 -1.80 -14.24
CA GLU A 123 -16.87 -0.57 -14.56
C GLU A 123 -18.34 -0.92 -14.44
N SER A 124 -19.07 -0.19 -13.60
CA SER A 124 -20.46 -0.54 -13.32
C SER A 124 -21.20 -0.74 -14.64
N GLU A 125 -22.03 -1.77 -14.72
CA GLU A 125 -22.72 -2.10 -15.97
C GLU A 125 -23.46 -0.88 -16.54
N LEU A 126 -23.96 -0.03 -15.62
CA LEU A 126 -24.55 1.27 -15.92
C LEU A 126 -23.58 2.25 -16.62
N LEU A 127 -22.34 2.38 -16.15
CA LEU A 127 -21.36 3.29 -16.74
C LEU A 127 -20.88 2.78 -18.11
N GLN A 128 -20.69 1.47 -18.26
CA GLN A 128 -20.40 0.86 -19.57
C GLN A 128 -21.54 1.09 -20.56
N ALA A 129 -22.80 0.89 -20.14
CA ALA A 129 -23.97 1.13 -20.97
C ALA A 129 -24.09 2.62 -21.36
N LYS A 130 -23.77 3.54 -20.44
CA LYS A 130 -23.74 4.98 -20.71
C LYS A 130 -22.72 5.34 -21.79
N LYS A 131 -21.49 4.83 -21.70
CA LYS A 131 -20.44 5.06 -22.71
C LYS A 131 -20.85 4.56 -24.09
N LYS A 132 -21.41 3.35 -24.16
CA LYS A 132 -21.90 2.77 -25.43
C LYS A 132 -23.03 3.60 -26.04
N CYS A 133 -23.99 4.05 -25.24
CA CYS A 133 -25.06 4.93 -25.71
C CYS A 133 -24.51 6.26 -26.24
N ASN A 134 -23.55 6.88 -25.54
CA ASN A 134 -22.92 8.12 -25.98
C ASN A 134 -22.19 7.95 -27.31
N ALA A 135 -21.42 6.86 -27.47
CA ALA A 135 -20.72 6.56 -28.71
C ALA A 135 -21.67 6.36 -29.90
N ALA A 136 -22.74 5.57 -29.70
CA ALA A 136 -23.74 5.34 -30.74
C ALA A 136 -24.55 6.61 -31.06
N THR A 137 -24.73 7.51 -30.08
CA THR A 137 -25.33 8.82 -30.31
C THR A 137 -24.44 9.64 -31.23
N VAL A 138 -23.13 9.73 -30.95
CA VAL A 138 -22.16 10.44 -31.80
C VAL A 138 -22.10 9.84 -33.21
N GLU A 139 -22.13 8.51 -33.35
CA GLU A 139 -22.16 7.85 -34.66
C GLU A 139 -23.42 8.22 -35.48
N ALA A 140 -24.57 8.32 -34.81
CA ALA A 140 -25.83 8.70 -35.44
C ALA A 140 -26.01 10.21 -35.60
N MET A 141 -25.12 11.06 -35.05
CA MET A 141 -25.25 12.51 -35.12
C MET A 141 -25.14 12.99 -36.57
N GLY A 142 -26.23 13.59 -37.08
CA GLY A 142 -26.31 14.09 -38.45
C GLY A 142 -26.50 13.01 -39.52
N SER A 143 -26.67 11.73 -39.12
CA SER A 143 -26.96 10.64 -40.06
C SER A 143 -28.46 10.52 -40.32
N SER A 144 -28.85 10.37 -41.59
CA SER A 144 -30.22 10.01 -41.99
C SER A 144 -30.39 8.50 -42.22
N ASP A 145 -29.36 7.69 -41.95
CA ASP A 145 -29.40 6.24 -42.08
C ASP A 145 -30.28 5.61 -40.99
N PRO A 146 -31.42 4.98 -41.33
CA PRO A 146 -32.28 4.31 -40.36
C PRO A 146 -31.58 3.20 -39.58
N ALA A 147 -30.55 2.55 -40.17
CA ALA A 147 -29.78 1.52 -39.48
C ALA A 147 -28.92 2.12 -38.36
N ALA A 148 -28.26 3.26 -38.60
CA ALA A 148 -27.49 3.99 -37.58
C ALA A 148 -28.37 4.49 -36.44
N ILE A 149 -29.53 5.08 -36.78
CA ILE A 149 -30.53 5.52 -35.80
C ILE A 149 -31.04 4.33 -34.97
N GLY A 150 -31.39 3.22 -35.62
CA GLY A 150 -31.85 2.02 -34.94
C GLY A 150 -30.77 1.34 -34.08
N ARG A 151 -29.47 1.50 -34.38
CA ARG A 151 -28.37 1.04 -33.52
C ARG A 151 -28.25 1.90 -32.26
N ARG A 152 -28.33 3.23 -32.41
CA ARG A 152 -28.35 4.18 -31.28
C ARG A 152 -29.49 3.85 -30.32
N ASP A 153 -30.70 3.74 -30.83
CA ASP A 153 -31.90 3.58 -30.00
C ASP A 153 -31.84 2.29 -29.16
N ARG A 154 -31.47 1.16 -29.78
CA ARG A 154 -31.26 -0.11 -29.09
C ARG A 154 -30.16 -0.03 -28.02
N THR A 155 -29.05 0.63 -28.32
CA THR A 155 -27.92 0.76 -27.39
C THR A 155 -28.27 1.64 -26.20
N CYS A 156 -29.00 2.73 -26.43
CA CYS A 156 -29.44 3.66 -25.39
C CYS A 156 -30.61 3.11 -24.55
N GLN A 157 -31.45 2.25 -25.11
CA GLN A 157 -32.48 1.55 -24.34
C GLN A 157 -31.88 0.74 -23.19
N LYS A 158 -30.81 -0.04 -23.44
CA LYS A 158 -30.13 -0.80 -22.39
C LYS A 158 -29.59 0.08 -21.26
N TYR A 159 -29.07 1.26 -21.58
CA TYR A 159 -28.65 2.23 -20.55
C TYR A 159 -29.83 2.74 -19.71
N ASN A 160 -30.95 3.06 -20.35
CA ASN A 160 -32.14 3.57 -19.67
C ASN A 160 -32.77 2.52 -18.74
N GLU A 161 -32.80 1.26 -19.15
CA GLU A 161 -33.26 0.14 -18.33
C GLU A 161 -32.40 -0.01 -17.06
N LEU A 162 -31.08 -0.08 -17.23
CA LEU A 162 -30.14 -0.16 -16.10
C LEU A 162 -30.24 1.06 -15.16
N LYS A 163 -30.45 2.25 -15.73
CA LYS A 163 -30.63 3.48 -14.95
C LYS A 163 -31.91 3.44 -14.11
N SER A 164 -32.99 2.86 -14.65
CA SER A 164 -34.27 2.76 -13.95
C SER A 164 -34.26 1.75 -12.79
N THR A 165 -33.45 0.69 -12.89
CA THR A 165 -33.30 -0.33 -11.84
C THR A 165 -32.33 0.09 -10.73
N SER A 166 -31.52 1.13 -10.96
CA SER A 166 -30.52 1.63 -10.01
C SER A 166 -31.03 2.78 -9.13
N LEU A 167 -32.33 3.10 -9.18
CA LEU A 167 -33.01 4.16 -8.43
C LEU A 167 -33.87 3.60 -7.30
#